data_AF-A0ABD0Q1F1-F1
#
_entry.id   AF-A0ABD0Q1F1-F1
#
_cell.length_a   1.000
_cell.length_b   1.000
_cell.length_c   1.000
_cell.angle_alpha   90.00
_cell.angle_beta   90.00
_cell.angle_gamma   90.00
#
_symmetry.space_group_name_H-M   'P 1'
#
loop_
_entity.id
_entity.type
_entity.pdbx_description
1 polymer ?
#
loop_
_entity_poly.entity_id
_entity_poly.type
_entity_poly.pdbx_seq_one_letter_code
_entity_poly.pdbx_strand_id
1 'polypeptide(L)' 'DLDLEEGNWDIHVITGALKLFFRELQEPLFPYNLFNDFITGISKILIKWIVHTNVRAGL' A
#
# COMPACT_ATOMS: atom_id res chain seq x y z
N ASP A 1 31.19 6.74 -4.24
CA ASP A 1 30.05 7.31 -4.97
C ASP A 1 29.43 6.26 -5.85
N LEU A 2 28.13 5.99 -5.68
CA LEU A 2 27.40 5.18 -6.65
C LEU A 2 27.21 6.09 -7.86
N ASP A 3 28.09 5.97 -8.86
CA ASP A 3 27.96 6.72 -10.11
C ASP A 3 26.69 6.26 -10.82
N LEU A 4 25.61 7.01 -10.61
CA LEU A 4 24.29 6.79 -11.19
C LEU A 4 24.24 7.15 -12.69
N GLU A 5 25.31 7.74 -13.23
CA GLU A 5 25.36 8.31 -14.57
C GLU A 5 25.93 7.35 -15.65
N GLU A 6 26.65 6.28 -15.29
CA GLU A 6 27.47 5.56 -16.30
C GLU A 6 26.95 4.17 -16.76
N GLY A 7 25.89 3.61 -16.19
CA GLY A 7 25.47 2.27 -16.63
C GLY A 7 24.01 2.04 -16.44
N ASN A 8 23.28 1.83 -17.54
CA ASN A 8 21.95 1.21 -17.67
C ASN A 8 21.42 0.61 -16.36
N TRP A 9 21.00 1.48 -15.44
CA TRP A 9 20.54 1.07 -14.13
C TRP A 9 19.13 0.56 -14.35
N ASP A 10 19.06 -0.74 -14.66
CA ASP A 10 17.81 -1.39 -15.01
C ASP A 10 16.78 -1.10 -13.92
N ILE A 11 15.71 -0.41 -14.32
CA ILE A 11 14.64 0.00 -13.42
C ILE A 11 14.04 -1.21 -12.70
N HIS A 12 14.07 -2.41 -13.31
CA HIS A 12 13.63 -3.65 -12.71
C HIS A 12 14.57 -4.10 -11.57
N VAL A 13 15.88 -3.88 -11.71
CA VAL A 13 16.87 -4.20 -10.67
C VAL A 13 16.72 -3.25 -9.49
N ILE A 14 16.66 -1.94 -9.74
CA ILE A 14 16.50 -0.94 -8.66
C ILE A 14 15.16 -1.15 -7.93
N THR A 15 14.06 -1.30 -8.67
CA THR A 15 12.75 -1.52 -8.05
C THR A 15 12.66 -2.87 -7.36
N GLY A 16 13.38 -3.89 -7.84
CA GLY A 16 13.53 -5.18 -7.17
C GLY A 16 14.23 -5.03 -5.82
N ALA A 17 15.40 -4.39 -5.80
CA ALA A 17 16.17 -4.16 -4.58
C ALA A 17 15.38 -3.32 -3.55
N LEU A 18 14.68 -2.28 -4.01
CA LEU A 18 13.83 -1.44 -3.14
C LEU A 18 12.69 -2.24 -2.50
N LYS A 19 12.04 -3.13 -3.25
CA LYS A 19 10.98 -4.01 -2.71
C LYS A 19 11.53 -4.98 -1.67
N LEU A 20 12.72 -5.53 -1.91
CA LEU A 20 13.40 -6.44 -0.99
C LEU A 20 13.78 -5.72 0.31
N PHE A 21 14.30 -4.50 0.20
CA PHE A 21 14.64 -3.66 1.35
C PHE A 21 13.45 -3.48 2.31
N PHE A 22 12.28 -3.07 1.79
CA PHE A 22 11.08 -2.90 2.64
C PHE A 22 10.56 -4.21 3.24
N ARG A 23 10.87 -5.35 2.61
CA ARG A 23 10.48 -6.68 3.11
C ARG A 23 11.40 -7.18 4.24
N GLU A 24 12.66 -6.75 4.25
CA GLU A 24 13.66 -7.18 5.23
C GLU A 24 13.70 -6.34 6.51
N LEU A 25 12.88 -5.28 6.59
CA LEU A 25 12.71 -4.49 7.80
C LEU A 25 12.22 -5.37 8.98
N GLN A 26 12.68 -5.06 10.20
CA GLN A 26 12.29 -5.79 11.41
C GLN A 26 10.78 -5.75 11.68
N GLU A 27 10.13 -4.68 11.22
CA GLU A 27 8.68 -4.56 11.17
C GLU A 27 8.25 -4.22 9.73
N PRO A 28 7.07 -4.66 9.28
CA PRO A 28 6.57 -4.28 7.96
C PRO A 28 6.48 -2.76 7.82
N LEU A 29 6.69 -2.27 6.59
CA LEU A 29 6.55 -0.84 6.26
C LEU A 29 5.24 -0.22 6.75
N PHE A 30 4.16 -1.01 6.82
CA PHE A 30 2.94 -0.66 7.52
C PHE A 30 2.91 -1.37 8.88
N PRO A 31 3.11 -0.64 9.99
CA PRO A 31 3.07 -1.20 11.33
C PRO A 31 1.77 -1.95 11.64
N TYR A 32 1.89 -3.08 12.34
CA TYR A 32 0.75 -3.93 12.66
C TYR A 32 -0.33 -3.23 13.49
N ASN A 33 0.04 -2.26 14.32
CA ASN A 33 -0.90 -1.47 15.13
C ASN A 33 -1.82 -0.57 14.27
N LEU A 34 -1.42 -0.20 13.06
CA LEU A 34 -2.21 0.61 12.13
C LEU A 34 -3.05 -0.24 11.15
N PHE A 35 -2.77 -1.54 11.06
CA PHE A 35 -3.39 -2.42 10.08
C PHE A 35 -4.92 -2.52 10.28
N ASN A 36 -5.37 -2.71 11.52
CA ASN A 36 -6.80 -2.83 11.83
C ASN A 36 -7.56 -1.52 11.54
N ASP A 37 -6.96 -0.38 11.87
CA ASP A 37 -7.57 0.93 11.61
C ASP A 37 -7.64 1.22 10.11
N PHE A 38 -6.61 0.84 9.37
CA PHE A 38 -6.55 0.97 7.92
C PHE A 38 -7.62 0.13 7.21
N ILE A 39 -7.70 -1.17 7.52
CA ILE A 39 -8.73 -2.07 6.97
C ILE A 39 -10.13 -1.57 7.35
N THR A 40 -10.34 -1.19 8.61
CA THR A 40 -11.60 -0.63 9.08
C THR A 40 -11.98 0.63 8.32
N GLY A 41 -11.02 1.51 8.02
CA GLY A 41 -11.23 2.71 7.21
C GLY A 41 -11.71 2.39 5.80
N ILE A 42 -11.04 1.45 5.12
CA ILE A 42 -11.43 0.99 3.77
C ILE A 42 -12.82 0.36 3.80
N SER A 43 -13.07 -0.56 4.74
CA SER A 43 -14.37 -1.23 4.87
C SER A 43 -15.50 -0.23 5.16
N LYS A 44 -15.25 0.80 5.97
CA LYS A 44 -16.23 1.86 6.24
C LYS A 44 -16.62 2.63 4.99
N ILE A 45 -15.69 2.93 4.09
CA ILE A 45 -16.01 3.61 2.81
C ILE A 45 -16.97 2.76 1.98
N LEU A 46 -16.66 1.47 1.84
CA LEU A 46 -17.48 0.54 1.06
C LEU A 46 -18.86 0.33 1.68
N ILE A 47 -18.92 0.06 2.99
CA ILE A 47 -20.19 -0.15 3.71
C ILE A 47 -21.03 1.12 3.68
N LYS A 48 -20.43 2.29 3.91
CA LYS A 48 -21.13 3.58 3.82
C LYS A 48 -21.68 3.81 2.43
N TRP A 49 -20.92 3.49 1.37
CA TRP A 49 -21.38 3.62 0.00
C TRP A 49 -22.55 2.67 -0.30
N ILE A 50 -22.46 1.40 0.11
CA ILE A 50 -23.53 0.42 -0.10
C ILE A 50 -24.81 0.84 0.65
N VAL A 51 -24.71 1.18 1.93
CA VAL A 51 -25.86 1.61 2.74
C VAL A 51 -26.48 2.87 2.16
N HIS A 52 -25.68 3.87 1.82
CA HIS A 52 -26.17 5.11 1.21
C HIS A 52 -26.82 4.87 -0.16
N THR A 53 -26.32 3.90 -0.93
CA THR A 53 -26.88 3.53 -2.25
C THR A 53 -28.19 2.76 -2.11
N ASN A 54 -28.29 1.80 -1.20
CA ASN A 54 -29.54 1.07 -0.92
C ASN A 54 -30.63 2.02 -0.39
N VAL A 55 -30.27 2.92 0.54
CA VAL A 55 -31.18 3.95 1.05
C VAL A 55 -31.66 4.88 -0.07
N ARG A 56 -30.79 5.25 -1.02
CA ARG A 56 -31.20 6.03 -2.20
C ARG A 56 -32.04 5.24 -3.20
N ALA A 57 -31.85 3.92 -3.29
CA ALA A 57 -32.58 3.04 -4.19
C ALA A 57 -33.94 2.58 -3.64
N GLY A 58 -34.24 2.86 -2.36
CA GLY A 58 -35.50 2.46 -1.74
C GLY A 58 -35.63 0.96 -1.48
N LEU A 59 -34.49 0.24 -1.40
CA LEU A 59 -34.39 -1.16 -0.99
C LEU A 59 -34.17 -1.27 0.53
#